data_AF-A0A2H5YWP1-F1
#
_entry.id   AF-A0A2H5YWP1-F1
#
_cell.length_a   1.000
_cell.length_b   1.000
_cell.length_c   1.000
_cell.angle_alpha   90.00
_cell.angle_beta   90.00
_cell.angle_gamma   90.00
#
_symmetry.space_group_name_H-M   'P 1'
#
loop_
_entity.id
_entity.type
_entity.pdbx_description
1 polymer ?
#
loop_
_entity_poly.entity_id
_entity_poly.type
_entity_poly.pdbx_seq_one_letter_code
_entity_poly.pdbx_strand_id
1 'polypeptide(L)'
;MHRSGAWDDPLSEFALDDWDDVDRPARHRRLARRETVSLEEARRLWEPVVCPTCGSRHADTRSVRLRRTGRTVEARCGACGAVAAVFAGGVWTS
;
A
#
# COMPACT_ATOMS: atom_id res chain seq x y z
N MET A 1 65.11 -40.25 -13.89
CA MET A 1 65.48 -39.54 -12.64
C MET A 1 64.21 -39.05 -11.98
N HIS A 2 64.10 -39.33 -10.69
CA HIS A 2 62.93 -39.20 -9.82
C HIS A 2 62.48 -37.75 -9.62
N ARG A 3 61.16 -37.53 -9.46
CA ARG A 3 60.63 -37.15 -8.14
C ARG A 3 59.12 -37.35 -8.02
N SER A 4 58.78 -38.07 -6.96
CA SER A 4 57.46 -38.39 -6.42
C SER A 4 56.85 -37.20 -5.66
N GLY A 5 55.52 -37.24 -5.48
CA GLY A 5 54.74 -36.38 -4.59
C GLY A 5 53.25 -36.45 -4.98
N ALA A 6 52.56 -37.57 -4.74
CA ALA A 6 51.94 -37.92 -3.46
C ALA A 6 51.00 -36.80 -2.95
N TRP A 7 49.78 -36.79 -3.49
CA TRP A 7 48.61 -36.16 -2.89
C TRP A 7 47.39 -37.05 -3.18
N ASP A 8 47.35 -38.20 -2.51
CA ASP A 8 46.09 -38.77 -2.04
C ASP A 8 45.74 -38.03 -0.76
N ASP A 9 44.63 -37.29 -0.74
CA ASP A 9 43.67 -37.14 0.39
C ASP A 9 42.56 -36.11 0.01
N PRO A 10 41.36 -36.12 0.62
CA PRO A 10 40.16 -36.72 0.05
C PRO A 10 38.98 -35.77 0.30
N LEU A 11 38.90 -34.64 -0.39
CA LEU A 11 37.84 -33.64 -0.15
C LEU A 11 36.66 -33.85 -1.11
N SER A 12 36.21 -35.11 -1.21
CA SER A 12 35.04 -35.60 -1.94
C SER A 12 33.73 -35.46 -1.14
N GLU A 13 33.67 -34.55 -0.15
CA GLU A 13 32.54 -34.47 0.79
C GLU A 13 32.16 -33.02 1.18
N PHE A 14 32.42 -32.03 0.34
CA PHE A 14 31.91 -30.67 0.56
C PHE A 14 30.64 -30.41 -0.25
N ALA A 15 29.51 -30.68 0.41
CA ALA A 15 28.25 -29.95 0.31
C ALA A 15 27.50 -30.05 -1.03
N LEU A 16 27.04 -31.27 -1.35
CA LEU A 16 25.70 -31.43 -1.93
C LEU A 16 24.67 -31.35 -0.79
N ASP A 17 24.41 -30.16 -0.24
CA ASP A 17 23.23 -29.93 0.59
C ASP A 17 22.93 -28.43 0.67
N ASP A 18 21.64 -28.11 0.77
CA ASP A 18 21.04 -26.79 1.06
C ASP A 18 20.44 -25.92 -0.10
N TRP A 19 20.30 -26.42 -1.33
CA TRP A 19 19.43 -25.72 -2.31
C TRP A 19 17.93 -26.05 -2.18
N ASP A 20 17.52 -26.86 -1.20
CA ASP A 20 16.13 -27.30 -1.03
C ASP A 20 15.23 -26.28 -0.30
N ASP A 21 15.74 -25.11 0.12
CA ASP A 21 14.92 -24.08 0.79
C ASP A 21 14.21 -23.11 -0.19
N VAL A 22 14.40 -23.28 -1.51
CA VAL A 22 13.80 -22.39 -2.54
C VAL A 22 12.34 -22.76 -2.88
N ASP A 23 11.84 -23.88 -2.36
CA ASP A 23 10.44 -24.31 -2.55
C ASP A 23 9.60 -24.16 -1.28
N ARG A 24 10.00 -23.28 -0.34
CA ARG A 24 9.11 -22.91 0.77
C ARG A 24 7.91 -22.16 0.17
N PRO A 25 6.70 -22.73 0.14
CA PRO A 25 5.56 -22.00 -0.37
C PRO A 25 5.41 -20.77 0.52
N ALA A 26 5.49 -19.59 -0.11
CA ALA A 26 5.27 -18.32 0.55
C ALA A 26 3.92 -18.45 1.25
N ARG A 27 3.96 -18.69 2.58
CA ARG A 27 2.75 -18.80 3.39
C ARG A 27 1.95 -17.58 3.02
N HIS A 28 0.78 -17.79 2.40
CA HIS A 28 -0.14 -16.72 2.06
C HIS A 28 -0.48 -16.05 3.40
N ARG A 29 0.32 -15.05 3.76
CA ARG A 29 0.08 -14.17 4.88
C ARG A 29 -1.22 -13.54 4.47
N ARG A 30 -2.34 -14.04 5.02
CA ARG A 30 -3.67 -13.49 4.79
C ARG A 30 -3.46 -12.00 4.95
N LEU A 31 -3.51 -11.27 3.83
CA LEU A 31 -3.35 -9.83 3.82
C LEU A 31 -4.38 -9.37 4.83
N ALA A 32 -3.92 -8.93 6.01
CA ALA A 32 -4.78 -8.49 7.09
C ALA A 32 -5.82 -7.61 6.43
N ARG A 33 -7.09 -8.02 6.55
CA ARG A 33 -8.25 -7.48 5.84
C ARG A 33 -8.02 -5.99 5.66
N ARG A 34 -7.66 -5.56 4.43
CA ARG A 34 -7.25 -4.18 4.15
C ARG A 34 -8.37 -3.29 4.67
N GLU A 35 -8.13 -2.56 5.74
CA GLU A 35 -9.17 -1.77 6.39
C GLU A 35 -9.55 -0.66 5.41
N THR A 36 -10.70 -0.84 4.77
CA THR A 36 -11.19 0.05 3.73
C THR A 36 -11.89 1.22 4.41
N VAL A 37 -11.43 2.43 4.14
CA VAL A 37 -12.03 3.65 4.68
C VAL A 37 -13.51 3.75 4.29
N SER A 38 -14.35 4.07 5.27
CA SER A 38 -15.80 4.13 5.06
C SER A 38 -16.26 5.46 4.47
N LEU A 39 -17.15 5.44 3.46
CA LEU A 39 -17.82 6.66 2.97
C LEU A 39 -18.70 7.29 4.05
N GLU A 40 -19.28 6.46 4.90
CA GLU A 40 -20.15 6.92 5.98
C GLU A 40 -19.35 7.65 7.06
N GLU A 41 -18.19 7.09 7.42
CA GLU A 41 -17.25 7.72 8.34
C GLU A 41 -16.73 9.05 7.78
N ALA A 42 -16.33 9.07 6.50
CA ALA A 42 -15.92 10.28 5.81
C ALA A 42 -17.02 11.38 5.83
N ARG A 43 -18.30 11.00 5.74
CA ARG A 43 -19.44 11.91 5.87
C ARG A 43 -19.65 12.40 7.30
N ARG A 44 -19.49 11.50 8.28
CA ARG A 44 -19.66 11.82 9.70
C ARG A 44 -18.59 12.79 10.19
N LEU A 45 -17.35 12.63 9.72
CA LEU A 45 -16.19 13.46 10.07
C LEU A 45 -15.98 14.62 9.08
N TRP A 46 -17.02 14.99 8.32
CA TRP A 46 -16.91 16.08 7.35
C TRP A 46 -16.60 17.41 8.04
N GLU A 47 -15.59 18.11 7.52
CA GLU A 47 -15.29 19.48 7.86
C GLU A 47 -15.47 20.39 6.64
N PRO A 48 -15.81 21.68 6.82
CA PRO A 48 -15.95 22.61 5.71
C PRO A 48 -14.65 22.74 4.90
N VAL A 49 -14.70 22.36 3.63
CA VAL A 49 -13.54 22.37 2.72
C VAL A 49 -13.70 23.52 1.72
N VAL A 50 -12.60 24.22 1.41
CA VAL A 50 -12.55 25.15 0.28
C VAL A 50 -11.82 24.47 -0.87
N CYS A 51 -12.43 24.43 -2.05
CA CYS A 51 -11.79 23.85 -3.23
C CYS A 51 -10.54 24.68 -3.60
N PRO A 52 -9.34 24.08 -3.67
CA PRO A 52 -8.12 24.80 -3.98
C PRO A 52 -8.06 25.29 -5.43
N THR A 53 -8.87 24.70 -6.32
CA THR A 53 -8.89 25.06 -7.75
C THR A 53 -9.80 26.24 -8.06
N CYS A 54 -11.02 26.28 -7.51
CA CYS A 54 -12.02 27.30 -7.87
C CYS A 54 -12.48 28.17 -6.69
N GLY A 55 -11.95 27.94 -5.49
CA GLY A 55 -12.28 28.72 -4.28
C GLY A 55 -13.70 28.47 -3.73
N SER A 56 -14.46 27.55 -4.30
CA SER A 56 -15.81 27.24 -3.81
C SER A 56 -15.74 26.59 -2.43
N ARG A 57 -16.52 27.12 -1.49
CA ARG A 57 -16.63 26.59 -0.13
C ARG A 57 -17.72 25.53 -0.04
N HIS A 58 -17.37 24.38 0.52
CA HIS A 58 -18.22 23.21 0.70
C HIS A 58 -18.44 22.97 2.19
N ALA A 59 -19.49 23.60 2.74
CA ALA A 59 -19.83 23.47 4.15
C ALA A 59 -20.32 22.05 4.52
N ASP A 60 -20.88 21.33 3.55
CA ASP A 60 -21.41 19.99 3.70
C ASP A 60 -21.07 19.08 2.51
N THR A 61 -21.31 17.78 2.70
CA THR A 61 -21.04 16.74 1.70
C THR A 61 -22.01 16.73 0.52
N ARG A 62 -23.12 17.49 0.54
CA ARG A 62 -24.09 17.56 -0.58
C ARG A 62 -23.55 18.39 -1.73
N SER A 63 -22.65 19.33 -1.44
CA SER A 63 -22.00 20.20 -2.42
C SER A 63 -20.77 19.58 -3.10
N VAL A 64 -20.40 18.35 -2.71
CA VAL A 64 -19.27 17.59 -3.27
C VAL A 64 -19.71 16.18 -3.65
N ARG A 65 -18.91 15.52 -4.51
CA ARG A 65 -19.08 14.10 -4.83
C ARG A 65 -18.01 13.29 -4.12
N LEU A 66 -18.42 12.45 -3.18
CA LEU A 66 -17.51 11.56 -2.45
C LEU A 66 -17.26 10.27 -3.25
N ARG A 67 -15.98 9.91 -3.42
CA ARG A 67 -15.56 8.70 -4.13
C ARG A 67 -14.48 7.98 -3.35
N ARG A 68 -14.65 6.67 -3.12
CA ARG A 68 -13.57 5.83 -2.57
C ARG A 68 -12.48 5.63 -3.62
N THR A 69 -11.22 5.81 -3.20
CA THR A 69 -10.03 5.53 -4.00
C THR A 69 -9.04 4.74 -3.14
N GLY A 70 -9.08 3.41 -3.22
CA GLY A 70 -8.20 2.54 -2.45
C GLY A 70 -8.41 2.66 -0.94
N ARG A 71 -7.46 3.33 -0.25
CA ARG A 71 -7.48 3.58 1.21
C ARG A 71 -7.92 4.99 1.59
N THR A 72 -8.48 5.75 0.66
CA THR A 72 -8.93 7.13 0.91
C THR A 72 -10.33 7.36 0.34
N VAL A 73 -10.93 8.48 0.71
CA VAL A 73 -12.13 9.02 0.05
C VAL A 73 -11.79 10.39 -0.52
N GLU A 74 -11.94 10.57 -1.81
CA GLU A 74 -11.84 11.87 -2.47
C GLU A 74 -13.18 12.61 -2.38
N ALA A 75 -13.14 13.89 -2.01
CA ALA A 75 -14.23 14.83 -2.17
C ALA A 75 -13.99 15.65 -3.43
N ARG A 76 -14.78 15.42 -4.48
CA ARG A 76 -14.71 16.21 -5.72
C ARG A 76 -15.65 17.39 -5.67
N CYS A 77 -15.14 18.56 -5.99
CA CYS A 77 -15.87 19.81 -6.05
C CYS A 77 -17.10 19.66 -6.97
N GLY A 78 -18.28 20.01 -6.48
CA GLY A 78 -19.49 20.01 -7.29
C GLY A 78 -19.50 21.08 -8.40
N ALA A 79 -18.71 22.15 -8.25
CA ALA A 79 -18.66 23.26 -9.20
C ALA A 79 -17.66 23.03 -10.35
N CYS A 80 -16.41 22.68 -10.04
CA CYS A 80 -15.36 22.53 -11.06
C CYS A 80 -14.90 21.08 -11.29
N GLY A 81 -15.34 20.12 -10.46
CA GLY A 81 -14.99 18.71 -10.60
C GLY A 81 -13.60 18.32 -10.08
N ALA A 82 -12.75 19.28 -9.71
CA ALA A 82 -11.45 19.02 -9.11
C ALA A 82 -11.56 18.33 -7.74
N VAL A 83 -10.49 17.66 -7.29
CA VAL A 83 -10.43 17.12 -5.93
C VAL A 83 -10.29 18.31 -4.98
N ALA A 84 -11.30 18.51 -4.13
CA ALA A 84 -11.33 19.58 -3.13
C ALA A 84 -10.67 19.15 -1.82
N ALA A 85 -10.79 17.88 -1.45
CA ALA A 85 -10.09 17.29 -0.31
C ALA A 85 -10.01 15.76 -0.43
N VAL A 86 -9.14 15.16 0.36
CA VAL A 86 -8.95 13.71 0.50
C VAL A 86 -9.07 13.33 1.97
N PHE A 87 -9.86 12.30 2.26
CA PHE A 87 -10.03 11.73 3.59
C PHE A 87 -9.17 10.49 3.75
N ALA A 88 -8.28 10.50 4.73
CA ALA A 88 -7.40 9.40 5.06
C ALA A 88 -7.14 9.39 6.57
N GLY A 89 -7.12 8.20 7.19
CA GLY A 89 -6.80 8.07 8.61
C GLY A 89 -7.70 8.88 9.56
N GLY A 90 -8.96 9.14 9.17
CA GLY A 90 -9.91 9.90 9.99
C GLY A 90 -9.88 11.42 9.78
N VAL A 91 -9.07 11.95 8.86
CA VAL A 91 -8.87 13.39 8.66
C VAL A 91 -9.06 13.77 7.19
N TRP A 92 -9.65 14.94 6.94
CA TRP A 92 -9.73 15.55 5.61
C TRP A 92 -8.51 16.43 5.36
N THR A 93 -8.01 16.41 4.12
CA THR A 93 -6.87 17.24 3.70
C THR A 93 -7.18 17.85 2.33
N SER A 94 -7.20 19.18 2.25
CA SER A 94 -7.53 19.99 1.06
C SER A 94 -6.32 20.56 0.37
#